data_AF-A0A1U7Q9G0-F1
#
_entry.id   AF-A0A1U7Q9G0-F1
#
_cell.length_a   1.000
_cell.length_b   1.000
_cell.length_c   1.000
_cell.angle_alpha   90.00
_cell.angle_beta   90.00
_cell.angle_gamma   90.00
#
_symmetry.space_group_name_H-M   'P 1'
#
loop_
_entity.id
_entity.type
_entity.pdbx_description
1 polymer ?
#
loop_
_entity_poly.entity_id
_entity_poly.type
_entity_poly.pdbx_seq_one_letter_code
_entity_poly.pdbx_strand_id
1 'polypeptide(L)'
;MATVPELDSEMIAFHSDENDLFFEVDGLQKMKSCFQSLDLSYPDESIQLQISKQDLNKSFRQVVSVIVAVEKLWNTPVPCPWTFQDEDLRTFFSFIFEEEPIFCDSWDGELIVADAPIRQLHCRLRDEQQKCLVLSDPCELKALHLNGQNINQQVVFSMSFVQGETSNNKIPVALGLKGKNLYLSCVMKGDTPTLQLESVDPKQYPKKKMEKRFVFNKIEVKTKVEFESAQFPNWYISTSQAEHKPVFLGNNSGQDLVDFTMESVSS
;
A
#
# COMPACT_ATOMS: atom_id res chain seq x y z
N MET A 1 3.38 37.03 -58.30
CA MET A 1 3.53 36.30 -57.02
C MET A 1 5.02 36.09 -56.81
N ALA A 2 5.53 36.15 -55.57
CA ALA A 2 6.97 36.15 -55.31
C ALA A 2 7.62 34.78 -55.61
N THR A 3 8.88 34.83 -56.01
CA THR A 3 9.69 33.69 -56.48
C THR A 3 10.35 32.90 -55.35
N VAL A 4 10.49 31.59 -55.56
CA VAL A 4 11.27 30.66 -54.73
C VAL A 4 12.67 30.48 -55.34
N PRO A 5 13.75 30.41 -54.54
CA PRO A 5 15.02 29.82 -54.94
C PRO A 5 15.17 28.38 -54.39
N GLU A 6 15.75 27.49 -55.21
CA GLU A 6 16.05 26.09 -54.87
C GLU A 6 17.46 25.92 -54.23
N LEU A 7 17.81 24.67 -53.90
CA LEU A 7 19.12 24.27 -53.36
C LEU A 7 20.25 24.28 -54.40
N ASP A 8 21.46 24.59 -53.93
CA ASP A 8 22.74 23.97 -54.30
C ASP A 8 23.54 23.83 -52.98
N SER A 9 24.20 22.74 -52.55
CA SER A 9 24.81 21.56 -53.18
C SER A 9 26.19 21.77 -53.86
N GLU A 10 27.26 21.79 -53.06
CA GLU A 10 28.57 21.12 -53.27
C GLU A 10 29.48 21.49 -52.05
N MET A 11 30.16 20.63 -51.27
CA MET A 11 30.90 19.35 -51.39
C MET A 11 32.43 19.55 -51.57
N ILE A 12 33.23 18.87 -50.70
CA ILE A 12 34.71 18.65 -50.72
C ILE A 12 35.63 19.91 -50.68
N ALA A 13 36.91 19.92 -50.29
CA ALA A 13 37.96 18.96 -49.81
C ALA A 13 39.10 19.79 -49.14
N PHE A 14 40.15 19.32 -48.44
CA PHE A 14 40.58 18.09 -47.73
C PHE A 14 41.89 18.42 -46.93
N HIS A 15 42.53 17.42 -46.27
CA HIS A 15 43.97 17.33 -45.91
C HIS A 15 44.51 18.15 -44.70
N SER A 16 45.39 17.61 -43.82
CA SER A 16 45.84 16.21 -43.60
C SER A 16 46.57 16.05 -42.24
N ASP A 17 46.93 14.79 -41.94
CA ASP A 17 48.00 14.31 -41.05
C ASP A 17 47.81 14.33 -39.52
N GLU A 18 48.30 13.35 -38.75
CA GLU A 18 48.60 11.92 -39.02
C GLU A 18 48.69 11.22 -37.64
N ASN A 19 48.12 10.01 -37.51
CA ASN A 19 48.78 8.90 -36.82
C ASN A 19 47.98 7.60 -37.01
N ASP A 20 48.40 6.78 -37.96
CA ASP A 20 47.97 5.39 -38.05
C ASP A 20 48.67 4.54 -36.99
N LEU A 21 47.93 3.59 -36.40
CA LEU A 21 48.48 2.29 -36.00
C LEU A 21 47.34 1.26 -35.91
N PHE A 22 47.38 0.34 -36.87
CA PHE A 22 46.53 -0.84 -37.05
C PHE A 22 46.58 -1.78 -35.80
N PHE A 23 45.67 -2.73 -35.54
CA PHE A 23 45.03 -3.70 -36.44
C PHE A 23 43.67 -4.23 -35.94
N GLU A 24 42.86 -4.66 -36.93
CA GLU A 24 41.91 -5.78 -36.97
C GLU A 24 40.65 -5.84 -36.06
N VAL A 25 39.54 -6.12 -36.77
CA VAL A 25 38.23 -6.50 -36.24
C VAL A 25 38.24 -8.00 -35.94
N ASP A 26 37.79 -8.41 -34.76
CA ASP A 26 37.36 -9.79 -34.55
C ASP A 26 36.21 -9.93 -33.52
N GLY A 27 35.34 -10.91 -33.78
CA GLY A 27 34.49 -11.61 -32.81
C GLY A 27 33.55 -10.82 -31.88
N LEU A 28 32.24 -10.96 -32.12
CA LEU A 28 31.18 -10.76 -31.11
C LEU A 28 31.46 -11.62 -29.85
N GLN A 29 32.05 -11.03 -28.80
CA GLN A 29 32.20 -11.71 -27.51
C GLN A 29 31.05 -11.40 -26.55
N LYS A 30 30.38 -12.46 -26.09
CA LYS A 30 29.47 -12.42 -24.94
C LYS A 30 30.19 -11.81 -23.75
N MET A 31 29.67 -10.68 -23.25
CA MET A 31 30.10 -10.11 -21.98
C MET A 31 29.69 -11.06 -20.83
N LYS A 32 30.58 -12.02 -20.52
CA LYS A 32 30.43 -12.87 -19.33
C LYS A 32 30.42 -11.95 -18.11
N SER A 33 29.39 -12.06 -17.28
CA SER A 33 29.40 -11.46 -15.95
C SER A 33 30.55 -12.07 -15.16
N CYS A 34 31.61 -11.28 -14.93
CA CYS A 34 32.59 -11.61 -13.90
C CYS A 34 31.91 -11.48 -12.54
N PHE A 35 31.31 -12.58 -12.08
CA PHE A 35 31.29 -12.85 -10.65
C PHE A 35 32.76 -12.98 -10.25
N GLN A 36 33.30 -11.90 -9.67
CA GLN A 36 34.60 -11.98 -9.01
C GLN A 36 34.48 -13.03 -7.92
N SER A 37 35.34 -14.04 -7.98
CA SER A 37 35.45 -15.06 -6.94
C SER A 37 35.86 -14.38 -5.64
N LEU A 38 34.88 -14.15 -4.75
CA LEU A 38 35.18 -13.70 -3.41
C LEU A 38 35.83 -14.87 -2.66
N ASP A 39 37.06 -14.61 -2.23
CA ASP A 39 37.88 -15.55 -1.48
C ASP A 39 37.15 -15.91 -0.18
N LEU A 40 36.79 -17.18 -0.01
CA LEU A 40 36.01 -17.67 1.14
C LEU A 40 36.93 -17.83 2.36
N SER A 41 37.41 -16.69 2.89
CA SER A 41 37.93 -16.63 4.25
C SER A 41 36.78 -16.94 5.21
N TYR A 42 36.83 -18.14 5.79
CA TYR A 42 35.86 -18.75 6.72
C TYR A 42 35.13 -17.71 7.60
N PRO A 43 33.85 -17.41 7.33
CA PRO A 43 33.08 -16.51 8.17
C PRO A 43 32.57 -17.26 9.41
N ASP A 44 33.03 -16.80 10.57
CA ASP A 44 32.52 -17.16 11.90
C ASP A 44 30.99 -17.03 11.99
N GLU A 45 30.33 -17.82 12.84
CA GLU A 45 28.89 -18.16 12.87
C GLU A 45 27.92 -16.94 12.93
N SER A 46 27.79 -16.18 11.84
CA SER A 46 27.14 -14.86 11.86
C SER A 46 26.35 -14.51 10.58
N ILE A 47 25.21 -13.87 10.78
CA ILE A 47 24.35 -13.36 9.70
C ILE A 47 25.02 -12.12 9.08
N GLN A 48 25.27 -12.13 7.76
CA GLN A 48 25.94 -11.04 7.06
C GLN A 48 24.96 -10.19 6.23
N LEU A 49 24.68 -8.97 6.68
CA LEU A 49 23.87 -8.02 5.94
C LEU A 49 24.72 -7.24 4.92
N GLN A 50 24.55 -7.52 3.61
CA GLN A 50 25.26 -6.82 2.55
C GLN A 50 24.32 -5.89 1.75
N ILE A 51 24.44 -4.58 1.99
CA ILE A 51 23.68 -3.59 1.21
C ILE A 51 24.34 -3.39 -0.16
N SER A 52 23.77 -4.01 -1.19
CA SER A 52 24.20 -3.92 -2.57
C SER A 52 23.85 -2.56 -3.18
N LYS A 53 24.83 -1.63 -3.21
CA LYS A 53 24.74 -0.41 -4.03
C LYS A 53 24.94 -0.74 -5.51
N GLN A 54 23.92 -1.34 -6.12
CA GLN A 54 23.88 -1.57 -7.56
C GLN A 54 22.86 -0.61 -8.17
N ASP A 55 23.34 0.31 -9.02
CA ASP A 55 22.50 1.25 -9.78
C ASP A 55 21.76 0.50 -10.91
N LEU A 56 20.82 -0.35 -10.52
CA LEU A 56 19.97 -1.09 -11.44
C LEU A 56 18.97 -0.15 -12.11
N ASN A 57 18.85 -0.29 -13.44
CA ASN A 57 18.16 0.65 -14.32
C ASN A 57 16.73 1.04 -13.86
N LYS A 58 16.55 2.32 -13.54
CA LYS A 58 15.33 3.16 -13.68
C LYS A 58 13.94 2.48 -13.62
N SER A 59 13.65 1.63 -12.63
CA SER A 59 12.26 1.32 -12.27
C SER A 59 12.04 0.88 -10.82
N PHE A 60 13.00 0.18 -10.20
CA PHE A 60 12.88 -0.30 -8.83
C PHE A 60 13.57 0.64 -7.83
N ARG A 61 12.90 0.92 -6.70
CA ARG A 61 13.52 1.60 -5.55
C ARG A 61 14.48 0.63 -4.87
N GLN A 62 15.68 1.12 -4.56
CA GLN A 62 16.80 0.47 -3.83
C GLN A 62 16.52 -0.94 -3.28
N VAL A 63 17.21 -1.94 -3.84
CA VAL A 63 17.21 -3.33 -3.36
C VAL A 63 18.24 -3.48 -2.24
N VAL A 64 17.91 -4.25 -1.21
CA VAL A 64 18.85 -4.70 -0.18
C VAL A 64 18.93 -6.23 -0.24
N SER A 65 20.14 -6.76 -0.39
CA SER A 65 20.38 -8.22 -0.47
C SER A 65 20.81 -8.76 0.89
N VAL A 66 19.89 -9.34 1.65
CA VAL A 66 20.25 -10.06 2.89
C VAL A 66 20.81 -11.43 2.51
N ILE A 67 22.08 -11.69 2.82
CA ILE A 67 22.73 -12.97 2.53
C ILE A 67 22.93 -13.71 3.86
N VAL A 68 22.14 -14.74 4.08
CA VAL A 68 22.22 -15.54 5.30
C VAL A 68 23.02 -16.81 5.00
N ALA A 69 24.21 -16.93 5.60
CA ALA A 69 24.95 -18.18 5.58
C ALA A 69 24.31 -19.14 6.58
N VAL A 70 23.75 -20.27 6.10
CA VAL A 70 23.02 -21.21 6.95
C VAL A 70 23.67 -22.59 6.95
N GLU A 71 24.78 -22.74 7.67
CA GLU A 71 25.39 -24.07 7.88
C GLU A 71 24.41 -25.05 8.55
N LYS A 72 23.49 -24.55 9.39
CA LYS A 72 22.47 -25.35 10.08
C LYS A 72 21.53 -26.11 9.13
N LEU A 73 21.29 -25.62 7.90
CA LEU A 73 20.42 -26.32 6.94
C LEU A 73 21.08 -27.53 6.29
N TRP A 74 22.41 -27.62 6.29
CA TRP A 74 23.14 -28.73 5.66
C TRP A 74 22.94 -30.07 6.38
N ASN A 75 22.63 -30.03 7.68
CA ASN A 75 22.47 -31.22 8.53
C ASN A 75 21.01 -31.71 8.63
N THR A 76 20.05 -31.02 8.00
CA THR A 76 18.63 -31.39 7.99
C THR A 76 18.22 -32.07 6.69
N PRO A 77 17.75 -33.33 6.70
CA PRO A 77 17.27 -34.02 5.49
C PRO A 77 15.87 -33.53 5.09
N VAL A 78 15.80 -32.35 4.48
CA VAL A 78 14.58 -31.83 3.87
C VAL A 78 14.38 -32.51 2.50
N PRO A 79 13.23 -33.17 2.23
CA PRO A 79 12.93 -33.67 0.89
C PRO A 79 12.65 -32.48 -0.02
N CYS A 80 13.67 -32.02 -0.75
CA CYS A 80 13.55 -30.91 -1.69
C CYS A 80 12.98 -31.42 -3.03
N PRO A 81 11.74 -31.04 -3.43
CA PRO A 81 11.31 -31.20 -4.82
C PRO A 81 12.17 -30.25 -5.65
N TRP A 82 12.58 -30.66 -6.86
CA TRP A 82 13.53 -29.90 -7.70
C TRP A 82 12.93 -28.60 -8.30
N THR A 83 11.79 -28.15 -7.78
CA THR A 83 11.00 -26.99 -8.20
C THR A 83 10.76 -26.11 -6.97
N PHE A 84 11.74 -25.28 -6.63
CA PHE A 84 11.65 -24.28 -5.57
C PHE A 84 10.50 -23.29 -5.89
N GLN A 85 9.53 -23.13 -4.99
CA GLN A 85 8.42 -22.17 -5.08
C GLN A 85 8.51 -21.15 -3.93
N ASP A 86 7.92 -19.96 -4.11
CA ASP A 86 8.00 -18.88 -3.11
C ASP A 86 7.40 -19.24 -1.74
N GLU A 87 6.43 -20.16 -1.70
CA GLU A 87 5.85 -20.64 -0.43
C GLU A 87 6.81 -21.55 0.36
N ASP A 88 7.77 -22.22 -0.31
CA ASP A 88 8.77 -23.06 0.36
C ASP A 88 9.72 -22.21 1.24
N LEU A 89 10.01 -20.97 0.81
CA LEU A 89 10.88 -20.02 1.52
C LEU A 89 10.40 -19.76 2.96
N ARG A 90 9.09 -19.63 3.19
CA ARG A 90 8.52 -19.38 4.52
C ARG A 90 8.96 -20.43 5.54
N THR A 91 8.98 -21.69 5.10
CA THR A 91 9.37 -22.83 5.93
C THR A 91 10.84 -22.77 6.32
N PHE A 92 11.71 -22.24 5.47
CA PHE A 92 13.11 -22.04 5.79
C PHE A 92 13.34 -20.89 6.79
N PHE A 93 12.55 -19.80 6.74
CA PHE A 93 12.73 -18.69 7.67
C PHE A 93 12.62 -19.12 9.14
N SER A 94 11.67 -19.97 9.51
CA SER A 94 11.53 -20.48 10.89
C SER A 94 12.57 -21.54 11.29
N PHE A 95 13.32 -22.11 10.34
CA PHE A 95 14.50 -22.95 10.62
C PHE A 95 15.80 -22.14 10.76
N ILE A 96 15.86 -20.97 10.12
CA ILE A 96 17.04 -20.09 10.10
C ILE A 96 17.00 -19.11 11.27
N PHE A 97 15.82 -18.55 11.56
CA PHE A 97 15.60 -17.49 12.54
C PHE A 97 14.64 -17.98 13.62
N GLU A 98 15.00 -17.73 14.87
CA GLU A 98 14.07 -17.86 16.00
C GLU A 98 13.21 -16.59 16.07
N GLU A 99 11.89 -16.74 16.21
CA GLU A 99 10.96 -15.61 16.30
C GLU A 99 11.05 -14.96 17.69
N GLU A 100 11.97 -13.99 17.88
CA GLU A 100 11.98 -13.18 19.08
C GLU A 100 10.85 -12.12 19.06
N PRO A 101 9.93 -12.11 20.05
CA PRO A 101 8.92 -11.08 20.16
C PRO A 101 9.54 -9.74 20.56
N ILE A 102 9.38 -8.72 19.72
CA ILE A 102 9.85 -7.35 20.01
C ILE A 102 8.88 -6.69 21.00
N PHE A 103 9.21 -6.72 22.29
CA PHE A 103 8.46 -6.03 23.34
C PHE A 103 8.73 -4.52 23.30
N CYS A 104 7.83 -3.77 22.67
CA CYS A 104 7.93 -2.30 22.49
C CYS A 104 7.39 -1.51 23.69
N ASP A 105 7.98 -1.70 24.88
CA ASP A 105 7.43 -1.18 26.14
C ASP A 105 7.76 0.31 26.42
N SER A 106 8.43 1.02 25.50
CA SER A 106 8.99 2.37 25.74
C SER A 106 8.97 3.31 24.53
N TRP A 107 8.03 3.13 23.60
CA TRP A 107 7.98 3.92 22.37
C TRP A 107 7.16 5.20 22.55
N ASP A 108 7.79 6.25 23.08
CA ASP A 108 7.29 7.62 22.91
C ASP A 108 7.10 7.89 21.41
N GLY A 109 5.85 8.11 21.01
CA GLY A 109 5.34 7.91 19.64
C GLY A 109 5.73 8.98 18.60
N GLU A 110 7.00 9.39 18.58
CA GLU A 110 7.55 10.37 17.63
C GLU A 110 8.72 9.81 16.78
N LEU A 111 9.52 8.84 17.28
CA LEU A 111 10.84 8.59 16.71
C LEU A 111 10.96 7.55 15.57
N ILE A 112 9.89 6.81 15.24
CA ILE A 112 9.87 5.93 14.05
C ILE A 112 8.73 6.32 13.10
N VAL A 113 8.88 7.48 12.48
CA VAL A 113 8.22 7.76 11.21
C VAL A 113 8.97 6.99 10.13
N ALA A 114 8.60 5.74 9.88
CA ALA A 114 9.09 5.03 8.70
C ALA A 114 8.72 5.86 7.44
N ASP A 115 9.65 6.11 6.51
CA ASP A 115 9.37 6.91 5.30
C ASP A 115 8.48 6.19 4.27
N ALA A 116 8.02 4.97 4.58
CA ALA A 116 7.06 4.24 3.76
C ALA A 116 5.80 5.09 3.51
N PRO A 117 5.30 5.19 2.27
CA PRO A 117 4.07 5.92 1.98
C PRO A 117 2.89 5.32 2.75
N ILE A 118 1.86 6.14 3.01
CA ILE A 118 0.63 5.66 3.67
C ILE A 118 0.03 4.57 2.79
N ARG A 119 -0.13 3.37 3.35
CA ARG A 119 -0.82 2.28 2.66
C ARG A 119 -2.29 2.70 2.49
N GLN A 120 -2.78 2.62 1.26
CA GLN A 120 -4.18 2.86 0.94
C GLN A 120 -4.76 1.65 0.21
N LEU A 121 -6.05 1.40 0.43
CA LEU A 121 -6.86 0.44 -0.30
C LEU A 121 -8.09 1.17 -0.86
N HIS A 122 -8.35 1.01 -2.16
CA HIS A 122 -9.61 1.42 -2.74
C HIS A 122 -10.64 0.32 -2.58
N CYS A 123 -11.81 0.65 -2.03
CA CYS A 123 -12.85 -0.33 -1.76
C CYS A 123 -14.25 0.25 -1.86
N ARG A 124 -15.22 -0.63 -2.17
CA ARG A 124 -16.65 -0.38 -2.00
C ARG A 124 -17.11 -1.07 -0.73
N LEU A 125 -18.04 -0.43 -0.02
CA LEU A 125 -18.75 -1.02 1.11
C LEU A 125 -20.21 -1.27 0.71
N ARG A 126 -20.76 -2.38 1.18
CA ARG A 126 -22.20 -2.70 1.15
C ARG A 126 -22.59 -3.19 2.54
N ASP A 127 -23.76 -2.81 3.05
CA ASP A 127 -24.23 -3.36 4.34
C ASP A 127 -24.70 -4.82 4.19
N GLU A 128 -25.09 -5.45 5.30
CA GLU A 128 -25.62 -6.82 5.31
C GLU A 128 -26.72 -7.08 4.29
N GLN A 129 -27.59 -6.08 4.08
CA GLN A 129 -28.72 -6.14 3.16
C GLN A 129 -28.32 -5.88 1.70
N GLN A 130 -27.02 -5.77 1.41
CA GLN A 130 -26.47 -5.42 0.10
C GLN A 130 -26.79 -3.99 -0.35
N LYS A 131 -27.18 -3.09 0.56
CA LYS A 131 -27.36 -1.67 0.22
C LYS A 131 -26.00 -1.03 -0.05
N CYS A 132 -25.89 -0.35 -1.17
CA CYS A 132 -24.71 0.41 -1.55
C CYS A 132 -24.73 1.80 -0.91
N LEU A 133 -23.55 2.34 -0.63
CA LEU A 133 -23.42 3.71 -0.13
C LEU A 133 -23.26 4.68 -1.31
N VAL A 134 -24.07 5.74 -1.37
CA VAL A 134 -23.94 6.84 -2.33
C VAL A 134 -23.72 8.17 -1.62
N LEU A 135 -23.17 9.13 -2.34
CA LEU A 135 -23.09 10.52 -1.89
C LEU A 135 -24.34 11.29 -2.34
N SER A 136 -25.07 11.85 -1.38
CA SER A 136 -26.15 12.82 -1.55
C SER A 136 -25.63 14.23 -1.25
N ASP A 137 -26.21 15.22 -1.92
CA ASP A 137 -25.97 16.61 -1.56
C ASP A 137 -26.74 17.01 -0.29
N PRO A 138 -26.21 17.93 0.55
CA PRO A 138 -24.90 18.58 0.45
C PRO A 138 -23.85 17.91 1.36
N CYS A 139 -23.24 16.81 0.90
CA CYS A 139 -22.25 15.99 1.62
C CYS A 139 -22.83 15.07 2.72
N GLU A 140 -23.87 14.31 2.40
CA GLU A 140 -24.41 13.23 3.23
C GLU A 140 -24.23 11.87 2.52
N LEU A 141 -23.79 10.82 3.21
CA LEU A 141 -23.84 9.46 2.64
C LEU A 141 -25.22 8.84 2.89
N LYS A 142 -25.77 8.13 1.91
CA LYS A 142 -27.03 7.37 2.04
C LYS A 142 -26.83 5.91 1.66
N ALA A 143 -27.54 5.02 2.34
CA ALA A 143 -27.62 3.60 2.01
C ALA A 143 -28.89 3.31 1.22
N LEU A 144 -28.75 2.65 0.06
CA LEU A 144 -29.86 2.20 -0.79
C LEU A 144 -29.45 1.05 -1.70
N HIS A 145 -30.42 0.30 -2.20
CA HIS A 145 -30.19 -0.64 -3.29
C HIS A 145 -29.93 0.11 -4.61
N LEU A 146 -28.88 -0.28 -5.34
CA LEU A 146 -28.56 0.28 -6.67
C LEU A 146 -28.83 -0.75 -7.78
N ASN A 147 -29.62 -0.32 -8.76
CA ASN A 147 -29.88 -1.09 -9.98
C ASN A 147 -28.84 -0.78 -11.06
N GLY A 148 -28.72 -1.63 -12.09
CA GLY A 148 -27.59 -1.64 -13.02
C GLY A 148 -27.24 -0.32 -13.73
N GLN A 149 -28.20 0.59 -13.94
CA GLN A 149 -27.92 1.93 -14.50
C GLN A 149 -27.31 2.91 -13.49
N ASN A 150 -27.59 2.73 -12.19
CA ASN A 150 -27.16 3.62 -11.11
C ASN A 150 -25.98 3.07 -10.30
N ILE A 151 -25.50 1.85 -10.57
CA ILE A 151 -24.40 1.23 -9.81
C ILE A 151 -23.11 2.06 -9.78
N ASN A 152 -22.88 2.88 -10.82
CA ASN A 152 -21.76 3.81 -10.91
C ASN A 152 -21.83 4.97 -9.90
N GLN A 153 -22.97 5.19 -9.23
CA GLN A 153 -23.14 6.16 -8.15
C GLN A 153 -22.59 5.65 -6.81
N GLN A 154 -22.25 4.36 -6.69
CA GLN A 154 -21.68 3.80 -5.47
C GLN A 154 -20.34 4.44 -5.16
N VAL A 155 -20.22 4.93 -3.93
CA VAL A 155 -18.99 5.50 -3.39
C VAL A 155 -17.88 4.45 -3.39
N VAL A 156 -16.73 4.85 -3.93
CA VAL A 156 -15.45 4.17 -3.71
C VAL A 156 -14.71 4.92 -2.62
N PHE A 157 -14.37 4.24 -1.53
CA PHE A 157 -13.56 4.78 -0.45
C PHE A 157 -12.06 4.65 -0.78
N SER A 158 -11.27 5.57 -0.24
CA SER A 158 -9.82 5.45 -0.08
C SER A 158 -9.54 5.18 1.39
N MET A 159 -9.57 3.90 1.77
CA MET A 159 -9.24 3.46 3.12
C MET A 159 -7.74 3.58 3.33
N SER A 160 -7.33 4.45 4.26
CA SER A 160 -5.93 4.69 4.59
C SER A 160 -5.61 4.01 5.91
N PHE A 161 -4.53 3.22 5.96
CA PHE A 161 -4.06 2.60 7.21
C PHE A 161 -3.22 3.62 7.98
N VAL A 162 -3.59 3.91 9.22
CA VAL A 162 -3.09 5.05 10.01
C VAL A 162 -2.54 4.59 11.36
N GLN A 163 -1.80 5.46 12.05
CA GLN A 163 -1.35 5.19 13.41
C GLN A 163 -2.53 5.31 14.40
N GLY A 164 -2.60 4.38 15.35
CA GLY A 164 -3.62 4.31 16.39
C GLY A 164 -3.38 3.10 17.29
N GLU A 165 -4.25 2.90 18.29
CA GLU A 165 -4.22 1.73 19.17
C GLU A 165 -4.56 0.46 18.36
N THR A 166 -3.55 -0.33 18.00
CA THR A 166 -3.72 -1.64 17.38
C THR A 166 -3.86 -2.71 18.46
N SER A 167 -4.93 -3.49 18.38
CA SER A 167 -5.03 -4.80 19.06
C SER A 167 -5.26 -5.88 18.01
N ASN A 168 -5.13 -7.16 18.37
CA ASN A 168 -5.15 -8.28 17.42
C ASN A 168 -6.36 -8.27 16.44
N ASN A 169 -7.49 -7.66 16.84
CA ASN A 169 -8.71 -7.59 16.05
C ASN A 169 -9.14 -6.15 15.65
N LYS A 170 -8.34 -5.11 15.96
CA LYS A 170 -8.67 -3.70 15.68
C LYS A 170 -7.57 -3.04 14.83
N ILE A 171 -7.91 -2.72 13.57
CA ILE A 171 -7.00 -2.07 12.62
C ILE A 171 -7.42 -0.59 12.45
N PRO A 172 -6.62 0.39 12.91
CA PRO A 172 -6.93 1.81 12.76
C PRO A 172 -6.86 2.26 11.29
N VAL A 173 -7.96 2.79 10.77
CA VAL A 173 -8.10 3.30 9.41
C VAL A 173 -8.78 4.66 9.36
N ALA A 174 -8.53 5.42 8.29
CA ALA A 174 -9.30 6.61 7.94
C ALA A 174 -9.99 6.42 6.57
N LEU A 175 -11.25 6.82 6.48
CA LEU A 175 -12.10 6.59 5.32
C LEU A 175 -12.33 7.89 4.53
N GLY A 176 -11.52 8.10 3.50
CA GLY A 176 -11.72 9.17 2.51
C GLY A 176 -12.60 8.73 1.33
N LEU A 177 -13.16 9.67 0.57
CA LEU A 177 -13.85 9.35 -0.69
C LEU A 177 -12.87 9.44 -1.89
N LYS A 178 -12.76 8.39 -2.73
CA LYS A 178 -11.83 8.38 -3.89
C LYS A 178 -12.16 9.57 -4.81
N GLY A 179 -11.15 10.37 -5.14
CA GLY A 179 -11.29 11.55 -6.01
C GLY A 179 -11.92 12.79 -5.34
N LYS A 180 -12.16 12.80 -4.02
CA LYS A 180 -12.62 13.98 -3.27
C LYS A 180 -11.78 14.21 -2.02
N ASN A 181 -11.65 15.45 -1.59
CA ASN A 181 -11.01 15.83 -0.33
C ASN A 181 -11.97 15.74 0.87
N LEU A 182 -12.81 14.69 0.91
CA LEU A 182 -13.81 14.45 1.94
C LEU A 182 -13.48 13.18 2.72
N TYR A 183 -13.50 13.26 4.06
CA TYR A 183 -13.29 12.13 4.96
C TYR A 183 -14.48 11.95 5.89
N LEU A 184 -14.78 10.70 6.24
CA LEU A 184 -15.69 10.42 7.35
C LEU A 184 -15.03 10.86 8.67
N SER A 185 -15.81 11.55 9.48
CA SER A 185 -15.40 12.09 10.78
C SER A 185 -16.52 11.90 11.81
N CYS A 186 -16.13 11.66 13.06
CA CYS A 186 -17.03 11.57 14.19
C CYS A 186 -16.89 12.82 15.06
N VAL A 187 -18.00 13.53 15.26
CA VAL A 187 -18.06 14.75 16.09
C VAL A 187 -19.23 14.67 17.07
N MET A 188 -19.14 15.40 18.18
CA MET A 188 -20.30 15.59 19.05
C MET A 188 -21.21 16.68 18.46
N LYS A 189 -22.51 16.40 18.28
CA LYS A 189 -23.52 17.42 17.95
C LYS A 189 -24.59 17.42 19.03
N GLY A 190 -24.67 18.52 19.79
CA GLY A 190 -25.35 18.49 21.09
C GLY A 190 -24.69 17.46 22.00
N ASP A 191 -25.48 16.55 22.55
CA ASP A 191 -25.03 15.46 23.42
C ASP A 191 -24.91 14.10 22.69
N THR A 192 -24.90 14.09 21.35
CA THR A 192 -24.92 12.85 20.55
C THR A 192 -23.71 12.75 19.59
N PRO A 193 -22.90 11.68 19.69
CA PRO A 193 -21.90 11.34 18.68
C PRO A 193 -22.52 11.18 17.30
N THR A 194 -21.98 11.88 16.31
CA THR A 194 -22.56 11.97 14.96
C THR A 194 -21.49 11.77 13.89
N LEU A 195 -21.80 10.95 12.88
CA LEU A 195 -20.99 10.79 11.67
C LEU A 195 -21.24 11.97 10.71
N GLN A 196 -20.19 12.49 10.08
CA GLN A 196 -20.31 13.47 9.00
C GLN A 196 -19.16 13.34 7.99
N LEU A 197 -19.37 13.86 6.78
CA LEU A 197 -18.28 14.13 5.84
C LEU A 197 -17.66 15.50 6.16
N GLU A 198 -16.35 15.52 6.39
CA GLU A 198 -15.57 16.73 6.64
C GLU A 198 -14.59 16.97 5.48
N SER A 199 -14.49 18.22 5.03
CA SER A 199 -13.57 18.64 3.95
C SER A 199 -12.20 18.95 4.53
N VAL A 200 -11.14 18.43 3.90
CA VAL A 200 -9.76 18.57 4.37
C VAL A 200 -8.85 19.20 3.30
N ASP A 201 -7.69 19.71 3.71
CA ASP A 201 -6.68 20.20 2.76
C ASP A 201 -6.02 19.03 2.01
N PRO A 202 -6.17 18.91 0.67
CA PRO A 202 -5.57 17.82 -0.11
C PRO A 202 -4.03 17.84 -0.10
N LYS A 203 -3.38 18.91 0.37
CA LYS A 203 -1.91 18.96 0.54
C LYS A 203 -1.44 18.30 1.84
N GLN A 204 -2.33 18.16 2.83
CA GLN A 204 -2.01 17.64 4.17
C GLN A 204 -2.57 16.24 4.42
N TYR A 205 -3.46 15.75 3.57
CA TYR A 205 -4.20 14.50 3.77
C TYR A 205 -4.12 13.55 2.56
N PRO A 206 -4.01 12.23 2.77
CA PRO A 206 -3.93 11.55 4.06
C PRO A 206 -2.59 11.80 4.77
N LYS A 207 -2.58 11.68 6.10
CA LYS A 207 -1.37 11.69 6.95
C LYS A 207 -1.34 10.45 7.84
N LYS A 208 -0.14 10.02 8.26
CA LYS A 208 0.02 8.81 9.09
C LYS A 208 -0.69 8.91 10.44
N LYS A 209 -0.53 10.06 11.09
CA LYS A 209 -1.17 10.40 12.38
C LYS A 209 -2.37 11.30 12.09
N MET A 210 -3.51 10.67 11.78
CA MET A 210 -4.78 11.36 11.62
C MET A 210 -5.31 11.83 12.98
N GLU A 211 -6.08 12.90 13.01
CA GLU A 211 -6.84 13.30 14.19
C GLU A 211 -7.85 12.21 14.55
N LYS A 212 -8.01 11.91 15.84
CA LYS A 212 -8.82 10.80 16.36
C LYS A 212 -10.28 10.80 15.87
N ARG A 213 -10.84 11.96 15.51
CA ARG A 213 -12.16 12.10 14.87
C ARG A 213 -12.29 11.40 13.50
N PHE A 214 -11.19 11.26 12.74
CA PHE A 214 -11.17 10.59 11.43
C PHE A 214 -10.82 9.09 11.52
N VAL A 215 -10.46 8.61 12.71
CA VAL A 215 -9.95 7.25 12.90
C VAL A 215 -11.10 6.32 13.29
N PHE A 216 -11.20 5.22 12.56
CA PHE A 216 -12.11 4.11 12.83
C PHE A 216 -11.28 2.85 13.07
N ASN A 217 -11.65 2.08 14.08
CA ASN A 217 -11.14 0.73 14.28
C ASN A 217 -11.91 -0.20 13.34
N LYS A 218 -11.26 -0.62 12.25
CA LYS A 218 -11.78 -1.67 11.38
C LYS A 218 -11.63 -3.01 12.10
N ILE A 219 -12.75 -3.68 12.34
CA ILE A 219 -12.82 -5.00 12.98
C ILE A 219 -13.24 -5.99 11.90
N GLU A 220 -12.54 -7.12 11.78
CA GLU A 220 -12.89 -8.19 10.84
C GLU A 220 -13.60 -9.33 11.57
N VAL A 221 -14.84 -9.65 11.14
CA VAL A 221 -15.64 -10.74 11.70
C VAL A 221 -16.03 -11.68 10.56
N LYS A 222 -15.27 -12.78 10.42
CA LYS A 222 -15.39 -13.76 9.33
C LYS A 222 -15.19 -13.11 7.94
N THR A 223 -16.27 -12.84 7.22
CA THR A 223 -16.28 -12.23 5.88
C THR A 223 -16.80 -10.79 5.88
N LYS A 224 -17.08 -10.24 7.07
CA LYS A 224 -17.65 -8.91 7.27
C LYS A 224 -16.66 -8.00 7.99
N VAL A 225 -16.91 -6.70 7.90
CA VAL A 225 -16.17 -5.66 8.60
C VAL A 225 -17.11 -4.72 9.34
N GLU A 226 -16.76 -4.40 10.57
CA GLU A 226 -17.36 -3.32 11.36
C GLU A 226 -16.38 -2.14 11.43
N PHE A 227 -16.89 -0.93 11.63
CA PHE A 227 -16.09 0.29 11.80
C PHE A 227 -16.50 1.03 13.07
N GLU A 228 -15.84 0.73 14.19
CA GLU A 228 -16.02 1.44 15.46
C GLU A 228 -15.28 2.79 15.40
N SER A 229 -15.84 3.87 15.94
CA SER A 229 -15.17 5.15 16.09
C SER A 229 -14.08 5.09 17.15
N ALA A 230 -12.84 5.46 16.81
CA ALA A 230 -11.79 5.60 17.81
C ALA A 230 -12.06 6.78 18.77
N GLN A 231 -12.79 7.81 18.31
CA GLN A 231 -13.18 8.97 19.13
C GLN A 231 -14.31 8.63 20.13
N PHE A 232 -15.23 7.73 19.77
CA PHE A 232 -16.37 7.33 20.58
C PHE A 232 -16.48 5.79 20.63
N PRO A 233 -15.85 5.12 21.61
CA PRO A 233 -15.87 3.66 21.73
C PRO A 233 -17.30 3.09 21.82
N ASN A 234 -17.51 1.90 21.26
CA ASN A 234 -18.82 1.24 21.07
C ASN A 234 -19.82 1.99 20.15
N TRP A 235 -19.40 3.05 19.45
CA TRP A 235 -20.18 3.67 18.39
C TRP A 235 -19.63 3.27 17.02
N TYR A 236 -20.50 2.83 16.13
CA TYR A 236 -20.14 2.21 14.86
C TYR A 236 -20.67 3.02 13.68
N ILE A 237 -20.03 2.94 12.51
CA ILE A 237 -20.68 3.33 11.26
C ILE A 237 -21.90 2.41 11.07
N SER A 238 -23.07 2.97 10.80
CA SER A 238 -24.32 2.21 10.74
C SER A 238 -25.24 2.66 9.61
N THR A 239 -26.06 1.74 9.11
CA THR A 239 -27.15 2.03 8.17
C THR A 239 -28.49 1.59 8.76
N SER A 240 -29.57 2.21 8.28
CA SER A 240 -30.92 1.83 8.67
C SER A 240 -31.39 0.60 7.87
N GLN A 241 -32.38 -0.11 8.42
CA GLN A 241 -33.19 -1.09 7.68
C GLN A 241 -33.96 -0.44 6.51
N ALA A 242 -34.23 0.86 6.56
CA ALA A 242 -35.01 1.57 5.54
C ALA A 242 -34.13 2.18 4.42
N GLU A 243 -34.66 2.16 3.20
CA GLU A 243 -34.04 2.76 2.01
C GLU A 243 -33.82 4.27 2.11
N HIS A 244 -32.81 4.75 1.38
CA HIS A 244 -32.44 6.18 1.24
C HIS A 244 -32.16 6.91 2.56
N LYS A 245 -31.97 6.19 3.67
CA LYS A 245 -31.59 6.78 4.95
C LYS A 245 -30.11 7.15 4.95
N PRO A 246 -29.73 8.19 5.71
CA PRO A 246 -28.33 8.54 5.88
C PRO A 246 -27.55 7.39 6.53
N VAL A 247 -26.25 7.33 6.24
CA VAL A 247 -25.29 6.58 7.05
C VAL A 247 -24.98 7.42 8.28
N PHE A 248 -25.03 6.83 9.47
CA PHE A 248 -24.90 7.52 10.74
C PHE A 248 -23.90 6.81 11.66
N LEU A 249 -23.74 7.33 12.87
CA LEU A 249 -23.00 6.67 13.95
C LEU A 249 -24.02 6.04 14.92
N GLY A 250 -24.06 4.72 14.99
CA GLY A 250 -24.99 3.98 15.86
C GLY A 250 -24.29 3.43 17.11
N ASN A 251 -24.94 3.50 18.26
CA ASN A 251 -24.55 2.77 19.46
C ASN A 251 -25.32 1.44 19.46
N ASN A 252 -24.60 0.31 19.32
CA ASN A 252 -25.12 -0.99 18.89
C ASN A 252 -26.38 -1.46 19.68
N SER A 253 -27.55 -1.13 19.16
CA SER A 253 -28.87 -1.35 19.78
C SER A 253 -29.58 -2.61 19.25
N GLY A 254 -28.96 -3.31 18.30
CA GLY A 254 -29.52 -4.48 17.61
C GLY A 254 -30.58 -4.18 16.53
N GLN A 255 -30.95 -2.91 16.31
CA GLN A 255 -31.88 -2.53 15.22
C GLN A 255 -31.17 -2.03 13.97
N ASP A 256 -29.98 -1.45 14.13
CA ASP A 256 -29.19 -0.84 13.07
C ASP A 256 -28.19 -1.85 12.48
N LEU A 257 -27.90 -1.71 11.18
CA LEU A 257 -26.93 -2.56 10.50
C LEU A 257 -25.53 -1.97 10.69
N VAL A 258 -24.66 -2.68 11.40
CA VAL A 258 -23.26 -2.30 11.69
C VAL A 258 -22.23 -3.04 10.83
N ASP A 259 -22.69 -4.13 10.21
CA ASP A 259 -21.88 -5.12 9.50
C ASP A 259 -21.84 -4.80 7.99
N PHE A 260 -20.64 -4.75 7.41
CA PHE A 260 -20.43 -4.47 5.99
C PHE A 260 -19.63 -5.56 5.29
N THR A 261 -19.88 -5.78 4.00
CA THR A 261 -18.95 -6.45 3.10
C THR A 261 -18.05 -5.43 2.40
N MET A 262 -16.79 -5.79 2.19
CA MET A 262 -15.78 -4.92 1.56
C MET A 262 -15.27 -5.54 0.26
N GLU A 263 -15.48 -4.83 -0.84
CA GLU A 263 -15.04 -5.22 -2.19
C GLU A 263 -13.86 -4.34 -2.60
N SER A 264 -12.68 -4.92 -2.82
CA SER A 264 -11.51 -4.17 -3.30
C SER A 264 -11.68 -3.76 -4.76
N VAL A 265 -11.32 -2.52 -5.07
CA VAL A 265 -11.36 -1.96 -6.43
C VAL A 265 -9.92 -1.76 -6.90
N SER A 266 -9.58 -2.27 -8.09
CA SER A 266 -8.29 -1.99 -8.72
C SER A 266 -8.09 -0.47 -8.91
N SER A 267 -6.84 -0.03 -8.74
CA SER A 267 -6.49 1.40 -8.76
C SER A 267 -6.71 2.07 -10.10
#